data_AF-A0A519EVK8-F1
#
_entry.id   AF-A0A519EVK8-F1
#
_cell.length_a   1.000
_cell.length_b   1.000
_cell.length_c   1.000
_cell.angle_alpha   90.00
_cell.angle_beta   90.00
_cell.angle_gamma   90.00
#
_symmetry.space_group_name_H-M   'P 1'
#
loop_
_entity.id
_entity.type
_entity.pdbx_description
1 polymer ?
#
loop_
_entity_poly.entity_id
_entity_poly.type
_entity_poly.pdbx_seq_one_letter_code
_entity_poly.pdbx_strand_id
1 'polypeptide(L)'
;QVRAYKISKRFDCDISALCAGFALTLDGDTVKEVRLAFGGMAGIVKRAAKAEAALVGQPWTQASVNAAKQALADDFQPLSDMRASAAYRLHVAQNLIQRLWLETRTADALPAEATSVWSGMPHDVLPAAAQAAQGA
;
A
#
# COMPACT_ATOMS: atom_id res chain seq x y z
N GLN A 1 10.10 5.26 -8.46
CA GLN A 1 9.76 3.84 -8.16
C GLN A 1 8.26 3.69 -7.87
N VAL A 2 7.72 2.47 -8.03
CA VAL A 2 6.28 2.17 -7.92
C VAL A 2 6.01 1.01 -6.98
N ARG A 3 4.91 1.07 -6.22
CA ARG A 3 4.38 -0.01 -5.37
C ARG A 3 2.87 -0.13 -5.55
N ALA A 4 2.36 -1.36 -5.48
CA ALA A 4 0.94 -1.64 -5.52
C ALA A 4 0.57 -2.56 -4.37
N TYR A 5 -0.54 -2.24 -3.70
CA TYR A 5 -1.04 -3.00 -2.56
C TYR A 5 -2.51 -3.32 -2.75
N LYS A 6 -2.85 -4.59 -2.57
CA LYS A 6 -4.23 -5.09 -2.56
C LYS A 6 -4.55 -5.60 -1.17
N ILE A 7 -5.64 -5.12 -0.59
CA ILE A 7 -6.12 -5.59 0.71
C ILE A 7 -7.52 -6.18 0.53
N SER A 8 -7.69 -7.42 0.96
CA SER A 8 -8.93 -8.19 0.91
C SER A 8 -8.94 -9.21 2.06
N LYS A 9 -10.09 -9.87 2.30
CA LYS A 9 -10.20 -10.87 3.38
C LYS A 9 -9.41 -12.14 3.06
N ARG A 10 -9.37 -12.52 1.78
CA ARG A 10 -8.53 -13.59 1.24
C ARG A 10 -7.52 -13.01 0.25
N PHE A 11 -6.34 -13.62 0.16
CA PHE A 11 -5.30 -13.19 -0.78
C PHE A 11 -5.72 -13.44 -2.23
N ASP A 12 -6.05 -14.69 -2.53
CA ASP A 12 -6.43 -15.13 -3.86
C ASP A 12 -7.94 -15.00 -4.10
N CYS A 13 -8.30 -14.68 -5.34
CA CYS A 13 -9.68 -14.67 -5.84
C CYS A 13 -10.68 -13.86 -4.99
N ASP A 14 -10.24 -12.72 -4.42
CA ASP A 14 -11.08 -11.84 -3.61
C ASP A 14 -11.10 -10.40 -4.15
N ILE A 15 -12.24 -9.72 -3.98
CA ILE A 15 -12.41 -8.32 -4.34
C ILE A 15 -11.77 -7.47 -3.24
N SER A 16 -11.00 -6.47 -3.64
CA SER A 16 -10.35 -5.54 -2.73
C SER A 16 -11.37 -4.88 -1.78
N ALA A 17 -11.08 -4.92 -0.48
CA ALA A 17 -11.60 -3.94 0.45
C ALA A 17 -11.04 -2.56 0.07
N LEU A 18 -9.72 -2.45 -0.08
CA LEU A 18 -9.10 -1.30 -0.76
C LEU A 18 -7.91 -1.75 -1.60
N CYS A 19 -7.56 -0.94 -2.59
CA CYS A 19 -6.32 -1.06 -3.34
C CYS A 19 -5.60 0.28 -3.38
N ALA A 20 -4.28 0.23 -3.49
CA ALA A 20 -3.42 1.39 -3.55
C ALA A 20 -2.37 1.22 -4.64
N GLY A 21 -2.16 2.27 -5.43
CA GLY A 21 -1.08 2.36 -6.41
C GLY A 21 -0.27 3.61 -6.13
N PHE A 22 0.99 3.42 -5.72
CA PHE A 22 1.86 4.50 -5.29
C PHE A 22 3.06 4.65 -6.22
N ALA A 23 3.39 5.90 -6.57
CA ALA A 23 4.62 6.25 -7.25
C ALA A 23 5.38 7.27 -6.41
N LEU A 24 6.69 7.07 -6.25
CA LEU A 24 7.57 7.92 -5.44
C LEU A 24 8.86 8.19 -6.20
N THR A 25 9.28 9.45 -6.23
CA THR A 25 10.58 9.90 -6.72
C THR A 25 11.22 10.72 -5.61
N LEU A 26 12.42 10.29 -5.20
CA LEU A 26 13.23 10.99 -4.21
C LEU A 26 14.36 11.74 -4.91
N ASP A 27 14.75 12.88 -4.33
CA ASP A 27 15.96 13.64 -4.65
C ASP A 27 16.81 13.70 -3.37
N GLY A 28 17.78 12.79 -3.27
CA GLY A 28 18.44 12.46 -2.01
C GLY A 28 17.43 11.96 -0.97
N ASP A 29 17.36 12.65 0.17
CA ASP A 29 16.40 12.35 1.24
C ASP A 29 15.08 13.13 1.10
N THR A 30 14.87 13.91 0.04
CA THR A 30 13.68 14.75 -0.13
C THR A 30 12.70 14.14 -1.13
N VAL A 31 11.40 14.22 -0.86
CA VAL A 31 10.36 13.78 -1.80
C VAL A 31 10.23 14.79 -2.94
N LYS A 32 10.71 14.42 -4.13
CA LYS A 32 10.57 15.24 -5.34
C LYS A 32 9.16 15.14 -5.92
N GLU A 33 8.66 13.92 -6.07
CA GLU A 33 7.31 13.66 -6.56
C GLU A 33 6.71 12.45 -5.83
N VAL A 34 5.42 12.52 -5.52
CA VAL A 34 4.67 11.38 -5.01
C VAL A 34 3.27 11.37 -5.60
N ARG A 35 2.78 10.17 -5.92
CA ARG A 35 1.40 9.93 -6.36
C ARG A 35 0.81 8.80 -5.53
N LEU A 36 -0.29 9.06 -4.84
CA LEU A 36 -0.97 8.14 -3.94
C LEU A 36 -2.41 7.92 -4.44
N ALA A 37 -2.62 6.93 -5.31
CA ALA A 37 -3.94 6.58 -5.81
C ALA A 37 -4.59 5.46 -4.99
N PHE A 38 -5.87 5.60 -4.67
CA PHE A 38 -6.63 4.61 -3.92
C PHE A 38 -7.92 4.22 -4.63
N GLY A 39 -8.25 2.92 -4.59
CA GLY A 39 -9.55 2.36 -4.95
C GLY A 39 -10.23 1.72 -3.73
N GLY A 40 -11.56 1.69 -3.71
CA GLY A 40 -12.34 1.23 -2.55
C GLY A 40 -12.39 2.23 -1.39
N MET A 41 -11.85 3.44 -1.58
CA MET A 41 -11.87 4.55 -0.60
C MET A 41 -12.92 5.62 -0.93
N ALA A 42 -13.42 5.65 -2.16
CA ALA A 42 -14.45 6.54 -2.66
C ALA A 42 -15.25 5.83 -3.78
N GLY A 43 -16.30 6.47 -4.30
CA GLY A 43 -17.08 5.94 -5.42
C GLY A 43 -16.30 5.81 -6.74
N ILE A 44 -15.13 6.45 -6.83
CA ILE A 44 -14.20 6.36 -7.95
C ILE A 44 -12.77 6.14 -7.43
N VAL A 45 -11.87 5.66 -8.29
CA VAL A 45 -10.43 5.70 -8.02
C VAL A 45 -9.98 7.16 -8.02
N LYS A 46 -9.32 7.58 -6.94
CA LYS A 46 -8.90 8.98 -6.75
C LYS A 46 -7.53 9.06 -6.08
N ARG A 47 -6.79 10.13 -6.37
CA ARG A 47 -5.54 10.49 -5.68
C ARG A 47 -5.77 11.22 -4.36
N ALA A 48 -4.91 10.95 -3.39
CA ALA A 48 -4.90 11.60 -2.08
C ALA A 48 -4.16 12.94 -2.15
N ALA A 49 -4.83 13.98 -2.66
CA ALA A 49 -4.18 15.26 -2.97
C ALA A 49 -3.59 15.94 -1.72
N LYS A 50 -4.29 15.88 -0.57
CA LYS A 50 -3.79 16.46 0.68
C LYS A 50 -2.62 15.66 1.25
N ALA A 51 -2.70 14.34 1.20
CA ALA A 51 -1.59 13.48 1.62
C ALA A 51 -0.36 13.63 0.71
N GLU A 52 -0.54 13.76 -0.61
CA GLU A 52 0.54 14.05 -1.56
C GLU A 52 1.20 15.40 -1.25
N ALA A 53 0.39 16.45 -1.04
CA ALA A 53 0.89 17.79 -0.72
C ALA A 53 1.67 17.85 0.60
N ALA A 54 1.29 17.02 1.59
CA ALA A 54 2.01 16.91 2.86
C ALA A 54 3.40 16.25 2.72
N LEU A 55 3.69 15.59 1.60
CA LEU A 55 4.95 14.88 1.35
C LEU A 55 5.87 15.63 0.38
N VAL A 56 5.33 16.22 -0.68
CA VAL A 56 6.16 16.89 -1.70
C VAL A 56 7.02 17.98 -1.08
N GLY A 57 8.32 17.97 -1.38
CA GLY A 57 9.32 18.90 -0.84
C GLY A 57 9.73 18.64 0.60
N GLN A 58 9.15 17.63 1.28
CA GLN A 58 9.52 17.27 2.63
C GLN A 58 10.61 16.19 2.65
N PRO A 59 11.45 16.13 3.71
CA PRO A 59 12.33 14.99 3.96
C PRO A 59 11.53 13.68 4.09
N TRP A 60 12.03 12.58 3.55
CA TRP A 60 11.37 11.27 3.54
C TRP A 60 11.54 10.52 4.87
N THR A 61 10.96 11.09 5.92
CA THR A 61 11.09 10.64 7.32
C THR A 61 9.77 10.15 7.89
N GLN A 62 9.84 9.47 9.04
CA GLN A 62 8.67 9.03 9.80
C GLN A 62 7.70 10.18 10.15
N ALA A 63 8.23 11.39 10.39
CA ALA A 63 7.41 12.56 10.70
C ALA A 63 6.56 12.99 9.49
N SER A 64 7.16 13.08 8.31
CA SER A 64 6.46 13.42 7.06
C SER A 64 5.39 12.38 6.71
N VAL A 65 5.69 11.10 6.92
CA VAL A 65 4.73 9.99 6.76
C VAL A 65 3.55 10.15 7.72
N ASN A 66 3.80 10.50 8.97
CA ASN A 66 2.72 10.72 9.95
C ASN A 66 1.84 11.92 9.57
N ALA A 67 2.42 13.01 9.07
CA ALA A 67 1.68 14.15 8.55
C ALA A 67 0.79 13.76 7.35
N ALA A 68 1.33 12.98 6.41
CA ALA A 68 0.57 12.47 5.27
C ALA A 68 -0.58 11.55 5.69
N LYS A 69 -0.37 10.67 6.69
CA LYS A 69 -1.41 9.80 7.25
C LYS A 69 -2.55 10.61 7.87
N GLN A 70 -2.24 11.71 8.56
CA GLN A 70 -3.26 12.61 9.10
C GLN A 70 -4.03 13.31 7.99
N ALA A 71 -3.33 13.89 7.01
CA ALA A 71 -3.94 14.57 5.86
C ALA A 71 -4.82 13.64 5.00
N LEU A 72 -4.51 12.33 4.96
CA LEU A 72 -5.31 11.34 4.24
C LEU A 72 -6.76 11.26 4.73
N ALA A 73 -7.01 11.51 6.02
CA ALA A 73 -8.36 11.50 6.59
C ALA A 73 -9.26 12.58 5.97
N ASP A 74 -8.65 13.65 5.45
CA ASP A 74 -9.38 14.73 4.81
C ASP A 74 -9.60 14.52 3.30
N ASP A 75 -8.94 13.51 2.70
CA ASP A 75 -9.06 13.18 1.28
C ASP A 75 -10.21 12.20 0.99
N PHE A 76 -10.59 11.38 1.98
CA PHE A 76 -11.52 10.27 1.84
C PHE A 76 -12.50 10.14 3.01
N GLN A 77 -13.74 9.76 2.68
CA GLN A 77 -14.76 9.32 3.63
C GLN A 77 -15.27 7.96 3.17
N PRO A 78 -14.56 6.86 3.48
CA PRO A 78 -14.91 5.54 2.98
C PRO A 78 -16.24 5.04 3.56
N LEU A 79 -16.92 4.18 2.82
CA LEU A 79 -18.14 3.50 3.27
C LEU A 79 -17.81 2.23 4.07
N SER A 80 -18.73 1.83 4.93
CA SER A 80 -18.71 0.51 5.58
C SER A 80 -19.56 -0.47 4.77
N ASP A 81 -19.05 -1.69 4.56
CA ASP A 81 -19.79 -2.79 3.93
C ASP A 81 -19.36 -4.16 4.50
N MET A 82 -19.84 -5.25 3.90
CA MET A 82 -19.48 -6.62 4.30
C MET A 82 -17.99 -6.96 4.11
N ARG A 83 -17.24 -6.19 3.31
CA ARG A 83 -15.82 -6.42 3.07
C ARG A 83 -14.98 -5.77 4.17
N ALA A 84 -15.30 -4.53 4.53
CA ALA A 84 -14.61 -3.79 5.58
C ALA A 84 -15.41 -2.57 6.07
N SER A 85 -15.19 -2.19 7.33
CA SER A 85 -15.69 -0.93 7.86
C SER A 85 -14.93 0.28 7.30
N ALA A 86 -15.57 1.45 7.31
CA ALA A 86 -14.97 2.73 6.95
C ALA A 86 -13.68 3.00 7.76
N ALA A 87 -13.74 2.80 9.08
CA ALA A 87 -12.61 2.99 9.97
C ALA A 87 -11.44 2.06 9.61
N TYR A 88 -11.71 0.78 9.31
CA TYR A 88 -10.69 -0.15 8.87
C TYR A 88 -10.04 0.29 7.55
N ARG A 89 -10.86 0.69 6.56
CA ARG A 89 -10.37 1.15 5.25
C ARG A 89 -9.41 2.33 5.40
N LEU A 90 -9.80 3.33 6.19
CA LEU A 90 -8.96 4.51 6.45
C LEU A 90 -7.68 4.14 7.19
N HIS A 91 -7.77 3.34 8.25
CA HIS A 91 -6.61 2.93 9.02
C HIS A 91 -5.59 2.13 8.17
N VAL A 92 -6.08 1.20 7.34
CA VAL A 92 -5.21 0.44 6.44
C VAL A 92 -4.60 1.35 5.38
N ALA A 93 -5.36 2.27 4.77
CA ALA A 93 -4.81 3.22 3.80
C ALA A 93 -3.65 4.05 4.39
N GLN A 94 -3.77 4.49 5.65
CA GLN A 94 -2.68 5.15 6.38
C GLN A 94 -1.48 4.21 6.61
N ASN A 95 -1.73 2.95 6.95
CA ASN A 95 -0.66 1.97 7.13
C ASN A 95 0.04 1.60 5.82
N LEU A 96 -0.63 1.70 4.67
CA LEU A 96 0.02 1.51 3.37
C LEU A 96 1.02 2.63 3.06
N ILE A 97 0.77 3.86 3.50
CA ILE A 97 1.76 4.95 3.40
C ILE A 97 2.97 4.66 4.32
N GLN A 98 2.72 4.17 5.55
CA GLN A 98 3.78 3.72 6.44
C GLN A 98 4.63 2.61 5.80
N ARG A 99 3.97 1.62 5.20
CA ARG A 99 4.63 0.51 4.54
C ARG A 99 5.46 0.98 3.34
N LEU A 100 4.93 1.90 2.53
CA LEU A 100 5.69 2.52 1.45
C LEU A 100 7.00 3.12 1.98
N TRP A 101 6.95 3.90 3.06
CA TRP A 101 8.15 4.47 3.66
C TRP A 101 9.14 3.41 4.15
N LEU A 102 8.67 2.38 4.87
CA LEU A 102 9.55 1.29 5.33
C LEU A 102 10.27 0.59 4.18
N GLU A 103 9.59 0.38 3.06
CA GLU A 103 10.16 -0.26 1.85
C GLU A 103 11.07 0.67 1.02
N THR A 104 11.10 1.98 1.31
CA THR A 104 11.70 2.98 0.40
C THR A 104 12.53 4.06 1.08
N ARG A 105 12.62 4.04 2.40
CA ARG A 105 13.49 4.93 3.17
C ARG A 105 14.94 4.79 2.73
N THR A 106 15.68 5.89 2.75
CA THR A 106 17.05 5.96 2.23
C THR A 106 18.05 5.18 3.08
N ALA A 107 17.80 5.10 4.40
CA ALA A 107 18.56 4.26 5.32
C ALA A 107 17.77 3.00 5.71
N ASP A 108 18.42 1.84 5.63
CA ASP A 108 17.90 0.54 6.07
C ASP A 108 16.51 0.19 5.51
N ALA A 109 16.28 0.42 4.21
CA ALA A 109 15.04 0.03 3.55
C ALA A 109 14.71 -1.45 3.84
N LEU A 110 13.49 -1.71 4.28
CA LEU A 110 13.04 -3.07 4.56
C LEU A 110 12.73 -3.80 3.26
N PRO A 111 13.12 -5.08 3.14
CA PRO A 111 12.72 -5.89 2.00
C PRO A 111 11.23 -6.26 2.10
N ALA A 112 10.65 -6.76 1.01
CA ALA A 112 9.22 -7.01 0.91
C ALA A 112 8.73 -8.05 1.93
N GLU A 113 9.53 -9.08 2.20
CA GLU A 113 9.26 -10.13 3.19
C GLU A 113 9.16 -9.59 4.62
N ALA A 114 9.84 -8.48 4.94
CA ALA A 114 9.76 -7.85 6.26
C ALA A 114 8.51 -6.98 6.45
N THR A 115 7.78 -6.70 5.36
CA THR A 115 6.60 -5.81 5.36
C THR A 115 5.32 -6.51 4.87
N SER A 116 5.43 -7.79 4.51
CA SER A 116 4.35 -8.61 3.97
C SER A 116 4.43 -10.02 4.51
N VAL A 117 3.49 -10.39 5.37
CA VAL A 117 3.38 -11.76 5.89
C VAL A 117 3.27 -12.77 4.75
N TRP A 118 2.49 -12.45 3.71
CA TRP A 118 2.35 -13.31 2.54
C TRP A 118 3.69 -13.53 1.84
N SER A 119 4.45 -12.46 1.60
CA SER A 119 5.74 -12.56 0.89
C SER A 119 6.81 -13.32 1.68
N GLY A 120 6.67 -13.42 3.00
CA GLY A 120 7.53 -14.24 3.85
C GLY A 120 7.05 -15.68 4.05
N MET A 121 5.84 -16.03 3.59
CA MET A 121 5.33 -17.39 3.71
C MET A 121 5.89 -18.28 2.58
N PRO A 122 6.31 -19.52 2.88
CA PRO A 122 6.60 -20.49 1.84
C PRO A 122 5.31 -20.75 1.06
N HIS A 123 5.28 -20.30 -0.20
CA HIS A 123 4.26 -20.72 -1.14
C HIS A 123 4.82 -21.97 -1.81
N ASP A 124 4.36 -23.14 -1.41
CA ASP A 124 4.70 -24.39 -2.08
C ASP A 124 4.23 -24.31 -3.53
N VAL A 125 5.10 -23.83 -4.42
CA VAL A 125 5.09 -24.22 -5.81
C VAL A 125 5.62 -25.64 -5.80
N LEU A 126 4.71 -26.61 -5.95
CA LEU A 126 5.09 -27.98 -6.28
C LEU A 126 6.14 -27.90 -7.39
N PRO A 127 7.31 -28.55 -7.25
CA PRO A 127 8.30 -28.57 -8.32
C PRO A 127 7.63 -29.07 -9.59
N ALA A 128 7.97 -28.49 -10.74
CA ALA A 128 7.29 -28.72 -12.03
C ALA A 128 7.07 -30.22 -12.36
N ALA A 129 7.94 -31.11 -11.87
CA ALA A 129 7.80 -32.56 -12.00
C ALA A 129 6.52 -33.15 -11.36
N ALA A 130 5.98 -32.54 -10.28
CA ALA A 130 4.78 -33.00 -9.60
C ALA A 130 3.48 -32.46 -10.25
N GLN A 131 3.54 -31.41 -11.07
CA GLN A 131 2.38 -30.90 -11.82
C GLN A 131 2.04 -31.78 -13.04
N ALA A 132 3.03 -32.47 -13.63
CA ALA A 132 2.81 -33.37 -14.76
C ALA A 132 2.05 -34.66 -14.38
N ALA A 133 2.07 -35.07 -13.11
CA ALA A 133 1.47 -36.31 -12.64
C ALA A 133 -0.04 -36.22 -12.32
N GLN A 134 -0.62 -35.00 -12.30
CA GLN A 134 -2.05 -34.79 -12.04
C GLN A 134 -2.89 -34.57 -13.31
N GLY A 135 -2.26 -34.68 -14.48
CA GLY A 135 -2.89 -34.53 -15.80
C GLY A 135 -2.97 -35.80 -16.64
N ALA A 136 -2.81 -36.99 -16.02
CA ALA A 136 -2.94 -38.29 -16.68
C ALA A 136 -4.09 -39.10 -16.06
#